data_AF-A0A1I4UIG5-F1
#
_entry.id   AF-A0A1I4UIG5-F1
#
_cell.length_a   1.000
_cell.length_b   1.000
_cell.length_c   1.000
_cell.angle_alpha   90.00
_cell.angle_beta   90.00
_cell.angle_gamma   90.00
#
_symmetry.space_group_name_H-M   'P 1'
#
loop_
_entity.id
_entity.type
_entity.pdbx_description
1 polymer ?
#
loop_
_entity_poly.entity_id
_entity_poly.type
_entity_poly.pdbx_seq_one_letter_code
_entity_poly.pdbx_strand_id
1 'polypeptide(L)'
;MGRMRLVFTPGDDQGYAEARSRLLDQFLVWARRRRVEVDAALVAAAVDYKYARDRRLGRWNRSHIADALGMWFPRKVTVLEPDDVAPAFHALIDFLDDHDWFDPQSASTDALHRQVVDSTPALRDGLADERNYDLGKFWGVQLHRNGIDPADPIAVQRFLDRAGSGEADVDRHALAEIMRRDAERPARTEWDPELPPVPMPSAATLVEAAERSEGLDLLRRLTVWVRAGRRLTSDGRLGRADALDLAAHLQLDHLYRETARTSDDLPEVSLLLRWARAARLVRIVRGRLLPVKSAGPLLNRPIELWRRVFESVGRLGDNLGGTDVFGAPSLFGMSMSEAFPMLWVALYGTGGGPVPLEHFHRQVRDTVNDEAGCVVDDLAGDVEQRLWRRDVTALLDACELLGAIELGETLDADELDELSVVAHRDDPDPTVVALTPMGLWAVHEYLLEQGMHVPAPGELADEDIEYVCVRLAGVRDEVAEAEVVAWARARESADAVRELDRFLRRCEVPAHRALALHALGETGPAGRAAAARHRLHVAEPVAAVPGPGPGWSGPAPAPRDPTAPPARPTPTPHPRNPVRQNLEPAG
;
A
#
# COMPACT_ATOMS: atom_id res chain seq x y z
N MET A 1 -17.20 -25.17 -13.47
CA MET A 1 -16.76 -24.73 -12.13
C MET A 1 -16.93 -23.24 -12.06
N GLY A 2 -17.53 -22.72 -11.00
CA GLY A 2 -17.77 -21.29 -10.83
C GLY A 2 -16.48 -20.54 -10.57
N ARG A 3 -16.44 -19.27 -10.98
CA ARG A 3 -15.38 -18.34 -10.64
C ARG A 3 -15.26 -18.20 -9.10
N MET A 4 -14.03 -18.13 -8.57
CA MET A 4 -13.81 -18.03 -7.12
C MET A 4 -12.42 -17.47 -6.78
N ARG A 5 -12.40 -16.43 -5.93
CA ARG A 5 -11.19 -15.87 -5.31
C ARG A 5 -11.14 -16.29 -3.84
N LEU A 6 -10.00 -16.78 -3.39
CA LEU A 6 -9.83 -17.31 -2.02
C LEU A 6 -8.74 -16.57 -1.23
N VAL A 7 -8.00 -15.66 -1.85
CA VAL A 7 -6.96 -14.86 -1.19
C VAL A 7 -7.14 -13.37 -1.47
N PHE A 8 -6.95 -12.55 -0.44
CA PHE A 8 -7.22 -11.11 -0.45
C PHE A 8 -6.06 -10.30 0.12
N THR A 9 -5.86 -9.09 -0.40
CA THR A 9 -4.94 -8.11 0.15
C THR A 9 -5.53 -7.47 1.41
N PRO A 10 -4.70 -6.90 2.31
CA PRO A 10 -5.19 -6.03 3.37
C PRO A 10 -6.08 -4.90 2.80
N GLY A 11 -7.24 -4.64 3.43
CA GLY A 11 -8.16 -3.56 3.05
C GLY A 11 -9.12 -3.87 1.90
N ASP A 12 -9.06 -5.05 1.28
CA ASP A 12 -9.97 -5.45 0.21
C ASP A 12 -11.29 -6.01 0.75
N ASP A 13 -12.01 -5.20 1.53
CA ASP A 13 -13.26 -5.58 2.19
C ASP A 13 -14.40 -5.78 1.18
N GLN A 14 -14.44 -4.93 0.15
CA GLN A 14 -15.45 -5.00 -0.90
C GLN A 14 -15.28 -6.26 -1.77
N GLY A 15 -14.05 -6.54 -2.23
CA GLY A 15 -13.76 -7.75 -3.01
C GLY A 15 -14.02 -9.01 -2.20
N TYR A 16 -13.76 -8.98 -0.89
CA TYR A 16 -14.15 -10.04 0.02
C TYR A 16 -15.66 -10.23 0.13
N ALA A 17 -16.44 -9.16 0.33
CA ALA A 17 -17.89 -9.24 0.46
C ALA A 17 -18.55 -9.88 -0.77
N GLU A 18 -18.07 -9.54 -1.98
CA GLU A 18 -18.52 -10.17 -3.22
C GLU A 18 -18.15 -11.65 -3.30
N ALA A 19 -16.90 -11.99 -2.98
CA ALA A 19 -16.41 -13.35 -3.04
C ALA A 19 -17.12 -14.26 -2.02
N ARG A 20 -17.33 -13.76 -0.80
CA ARG A 20 -18.11 -14.42 0.26
C ARG A 20 -19.53 -14.72 -0.21
N SER A 21 -20.21 -13.74 -0.81
CA SER A 21 -21.58 -13.95 -1.34
C SER A 21 -21.60 -15.06 -2.40
N ARG A 22 -20.68 -15.01 -3.37
CA ARG A 22 -20.55 -16.05 -4.42
C ARG A 22 -20.21 -17.43 -3.85
N LEU A 23 -19.39 -17.49 -2.80
CA LEU A 23 -19.02 -18.74 -2.13
C LEU A 23 -20.23 -19.35 -1.46
N LEU A 24 -21.01 -18.56 -0.72
CA LEU A 24 -22.22 -19.01 -0.05
C LEU A 24 -23.28 -19.49 -1.05
N ASP A 25 -23.46 -18.80 -2.19
CA ASP A 25 -24.36 -19.25 -3.24
C ASP A 25 -23.97 -20.64 -3.79
N GLN A 26 -22.67 -20.85 -4.05
CA GLN A 26 -22.15 -22.13 -4.52
C GLN A 26 -22.28 -23.21 -3.44
N PHE A 27 -22.01 -22.87 -2.18
CA PHE A 27 -22.17 -23.74 -1.03
C PHE A 27 -23.63 -24.19 -0.87
N LEU A 28 -24.60 -23.28 -0.95
CA LEU A 28 -26.02 -23.60 -0.85
C LEU A 28 -26.51 -24.50 -1.99
N VAL A 29 -25.97 -24.34 -3.20
CA VAL A 29 -26.25 -25.26 -4.31
C VAL A 29 -25.65 -26.64 -4.04
N TRP A 30 -24.42 -26.69 -3.54
CA TRP A 30 -23.72 -27.92 -3.18
C TRP A 30 -24.43 -28.68 -2.05
N ALA A 31 -24.81 -27.99 -0.98
CA ALA A 31 -25.48 -28.56 0.20
C ALA A 31 -26.85 -29.15 -0.19
N ARG A 32 -27.63 -28.42 -1.00
CA ARG A 32 -28.91 -28.92 -1.53
C ARG A 32 -28.75 -30.19 -2.37
N ARG A 33 -27.71 -30.26 -3.21
CA ARG A 33 -27.43 -31.46 -4.03
C ARG A 33 -27.06 -32.68 -3.19
N ARG A 34 -26.32 -32.46 -2.10
CA ARG A 34 -25.91 -33.50 -1.15
C ARG A 34 -26.91 -33.79 -0.03
N ARG A 35 -28.00 -33.02 0.04
CA ARG A 35 -29.00 -33.08 1.12
C ARG A 35 -28.38 -32.89 2.51
N VAL A 36 -27.42 -31.98 2.59
CA VAL A 36 -26.82 -31.52 3.85
C VAL A 36 -27.64 -30.33 4.34
N GLU A 37 -28.27 -30.47 5.51
CA GLU A 37 -28.91 -29.36 6.21
C GLU A 37 -27.88 -28.66 7.08
N VAL A 38 -27.70 -27.36 6.86
CA VAL A 38 -26.66 -26.57 7.50
C VAL A 38 -27.06 -25.10 7.45
N ASP A 39 -26.81 -24.38 8.54
CA ASP A 39 -27.00 -22.94 8.59
C ASP A 39 -25.87 -22.22 7.82
N ALA A 40 -26.24 -21.58 6.72
CA ALA A 40 -25.30 -20.81 5.89
C ALA A 40 -24.69 -19.61 6.64
N ALA A 41 -25.36 -19.08 7.67
CA ALA A 41 -24.80 -17.99 8.48
C ALA A 41 -23.58 -18.45 9.30
N LEU A 42 -23.59 -19.69 9.79
CA LEU A 42 -22.45 -20.28 10.51
C LEU A 42 -21.26 -20.54 9.57
N VAL A 43 -21.55 -20.98 8.35
CA VAL A 43 -20.53 -21.13 7.30
C VAL A 43 -19.93 -19.78 6.94
N ALA A 44 -20.78 -18.77 6.76
CA ALA A 44 -20.35 -17.41 6.49
C ALA A 44 -19.45 -16.87 7.62
N ALA A 45 -19.81 -17.11 8.88
CA ALA A 45 -19.01 -16.73 10.05
C ALA A 45 -17.65 -17.43 10.12
N ALA A 46 -17.56 -18.69 9.65
CA ALA A 46 -16.29 -19.41 9.55
C ALA A 46 -15.38 -18.83 8.44
N VAL A 47 -15.97 -18.37 7.34
CA VAL A 47 -15.25 -17.65 6.28
C VAL A 47 -14.81 -16.26 6.77
N ASP A 48 -15.67 -15.54 7.50
CA ASP A 48 -15.35 -14.24 8.12
C ASP A 48 -14.19 -14.35 9.11
N TYR A 49 -14.14 -15.43 9.88
CA TYR A 49 -12.98 -15.75 10.72
C TYR A 49 -11.69 -15.82 9.90
N LYS A 50 -11.67 -16.54 8.77
CA LYS A 50 -10.46 -16.67 7.95
C LYS A 50 -10.06 -15.36 7.33
N TYR A 51 -11.03 -14.59 6.84
CA TYR A 51 -10.75 -13.26 6.32
C TYR A 51 -10.08 -12.37 7.37
N ALA A 52 -10.65 -12.31 8.57
CA ALA A 52 -10.10 -11.55 9.68
C ALA A 52 -8.74 -12.07 10.16
N ARG A 53 -8.49 -13.39 10.07
CA ARG A 53 -7.30 -14.04 10.60
C ARG A 53 -6.07 -13.94 9.70
N ASP A 54 -6.23 -14.24 8.41
CA ASP A 54 -5.11 -14.33 7.47
C ASP A 54 -5.48 -14.06 6.01
N ARG A 55 -6.76 -13.77 5.70
CA ARG A 55 -7.26 -13.46 4.36
C ARG A 55 -7.06 -14.58 3.33
N ARG A 56 -6.83 -15.81 3.78
CA ARG A 56 -6.66 -17.01 2.95
C ARG A 56 -7.75 -18.02 3.24
N LEU A 57 -8.86 -17.93 2.50
CA LEU A 57 -10.06 -18.75 2.72
C LEU A 57 -9.84 -20.24 2.46
N GLY A 58 -8.87 -20.58 1.59
CA GLY A 58 -8.51 -21.96 1.26
C GLY A 58 -7.48 -22.61 2.19
N ARG A 59 -6.80 -21.86 3.08
CA ARG A 59 -5.70 -22.38 3.92
C ARG A 59 -6.18 -22.74 5.32
N TRP A 60 -6.43 -24.02 5.58
CA TRP A 60 -6.94 -24.49 6.87
C TRP A 60 -5.98 -25.45 7.57
N ASN A 61 -5.64 -25.12 8.82
CA ASN A 61 -4.82 -25.94 9.71
C ASN A 61 -5.59 -26.28 10.98
N ARG A 62 -5.08 -27.25 11.75
CA ARG A 62 -5.68 -27.64 13.04
C ARG A 62 -5.78 -26.45 14.01
N SER A 63 -4.75 -25.61 14.04
CA SER A 63 -4.76 -24.38 14.86
C SER A 63 -5.86 -23.41 14.45
N HIS A 64 -6.16 -23.28 13.14
CA HIS A 64 -7.23 -22.42 12.64
C HIS A 64 -8.60 -22.92 13.12
N ILE A 65 -8.85 -24.22 13.05
CA ILE A 65 -10.12 -24.80 13.54
C ILE A 65 -10.24 -24.66 15.06
N ALA A 66 -9.17 -24.93 15.80
CA ALA A 66 -9.15 -24.81 17.26
C ALA A 66 -9.39 -23.36 17.71
N ASP A 67 -8.77 -22.39 17.06
CA ASP A 67 -8.94 -20.96 17.35
C ASP A 67 -10.32 -20.46 16.92
N ALA A 68 -10.82 -20.87 15.75
CA ALA A 68 -12.16 -20.52 15.30
C ALA A 68 -13.22 -20.99 16.32
N LEU A 69 -13.18 -22.26 16.71
CA LEU A 69 -14.19 -22.88 17.56
C LEU A 69 -13.99 -22.55 19.05
N GLY A 70 -12.75 -22.45 19.52
CA GLY A 70 -12.44 -22.20 20.93
C GLY A 70 -12.41 -20.72 21.31
N MET A 71 -12.14 -19.83 20.35
CA MET A 71 -11.95 -18.40 20.62
C MET A 71 -12.89 -17.53 19.79
N TRP A 72 -12.87 -17.62 18.46
CA TRP A 72 -13.64 -16.68 17.62
C TRP A 72 -15.16 -16.82 17.77
N PHE A 73 -15.70 -18.03 17.58
CA PHE A 73 -17.16 -18.27 17.65
C PHE A 73 -17.74 -17.95 19.03
N PRO A 74 -17.14 -18.42 20.13
CA PRO A 74 -17.52 -18.01 21.48
C PRO A 74 -17.54 -16.50 21.69
N ARG A 75 -16.65 -15.74 21.03
CA ARG A 75 -16.50 -14.31 21.26
C ARG A 75 -17.34 -13.43 20.35
N LYS A 76 -17.41 -13.75 19.06
CA LYS A 76 -17.81 -12.84 17.97
C LYS A 76 -19.12 -13.24 17.29
N VAL A 77 -19.46 -14.53 17.32
CA VAL A 77 -20.58 -15.07 16.54
C VAL A 77 -21.76 -15.30 17.47
N THR A 78 -22.92 -14.73 17.11
CA THR A 78 -24.19 -15.05 17.78
C THR A 78 -24.67 -16.41 17.28
N VAL A 79 -24.54 -17.42 18.14
CA VAL A 79 -24.95 -18.80 17.85
C VAL A 79 -26.24 -19.08 18.61
N LEU A 80 -27.31 -19.40 17.89
CA LEU A 80 -28.61 -19.75 18.50
C LEU A 80 -28.62 -21.21 18.94
N GLU A 81 -28.14 -22.11 18.08
CA GLU A 81 -28.08 -23.56 18.31
C GLU A 81 -26.61 -24.02 18.28
N PRO A 82 -25.95 -24.23 19.44
CA PRO A 82 -24.55 -24.63 19.49
C PRO A 82 -24.23 -25.94 18.77
N ASP A 83 -25.23 -26.83 18.66
CA ASP A 83 -25.09 -28.14 18.01
C ASP A 83 -24.94 -28.02 16.49
N ASP A 84 -25.32 -26.90 15.88
CA ASP A 84 -25.25 -26.67 14.43
C ASP A 84 -23.87 -26.19 13.94
N VAL A 85 -23.02 -25.73 14.86
CA VAL A 85 -21.69 -25.18 14.51
C VAL A 85 -20.75 -26.26 13.96
N ALA A 86 -20.64 -27.40 14.63
CA ALA A 86 -19.75 -28.48 14.18
C ALA A 86 -20.17 -29.06 12.82
N PRO A 87 -21.47 -29.36 12.56
CA PRO A 87 -21.96 -29.69 11.23
C PRO A 87 -21.62 -28.64 10.16
N ALA A 88 -21.72 -27.34 10.48
CA ALA A 88 -21.36 -26.28 9.54
C ALA A 88 -19.89 -26.31 9.14
N PHE A 89 -18.98 -26.56 10.09
CA PHE A 89 -17.55 -26.71 9.78
C PHE A 89 -17.26 -27.95 8.96
N HIS A 90 -17.88 -29.09 9.29
CA HIS A 90 -17.72 -30.31 8.49
C HIS A 90 -18.21 -30.10 7.05
N ALA A 91 -19.38 -29.49 6.88
CA ALA A 91 -19.92 -29.18 5.56
C ALA A 91 -19.02 -28.22 4.78
N LEU A 92 -18.43 -27.21 5.43
CA LEU A 92 -17.46 -26.31 4.79
C LEU A 92 -16.20 -27.06 4.35
N ILE A 93 -15.66 -27.96 5.18
CA ILE A 93 -14.47 -28.76 4.83
C ILE A 93 -14.76 -29.63 3.61
N ASP A 94 -15.88 -30.37 3.62
CA ASP A 94 -16.28 -31.23 2.50
C ASP A 94 -16.51 -30.42 1.22
N PHE A 95 -17.13 -29.23 1.36
CA PHE A 95 -17.34 -28.32 0.24
C PHE A 95 -16.02 -27.87 -0.40
N LEU A 96 -15.04 -27.47 0.41
CA LEU A 96 -13.74 -27.03 -0.08
C LEU A 96 -12.95 -28.19 -0.72
N ASP A 97 -13.06 -29.40 -0.17
CA ASP A 97 -12.42 -30.60 -0.72
C ASP A 97 -12.99 -30.96 -2.10
N ASP A 98 -14.31 -31.00 -2.20
CA ASP A 98 -15.02 -31.35 -3.44
C ASP A 98 -14.74 -30.41 -4.61
N HIS A 99 -14.46 -29.15 -4.31
CA HIS A 99 -14.13 -28.15 -5.32
C HIS A 99 -12.64 -28.10 -5.63
N ASP A 100 -11.82 -28.86 -4.89
CA ASP A 100 -10.39 -28.77 -4.89
C ASP A 100 -9.99 -27.30 -4.68
N TRP A 101 -10.35 -26.73 -3.52
CA TRP A 101 -10.08 -25.33 -3.14
C TRP A 101 -9.14 -25.19 -1.94
N PHE A 102 -8.70 -26.29 -1.34
CA PHE A 102 -7.67 -26.25 -0.30
C PHE A 102 -6.32 -25.79 -0.87
N ASP A 103 -5.67 -24.91 -0.10
CA ASP A 103 -4.25 -24.59 -0.25
C ASP A 103 -3.42 -25.87 0.01
N PRO A 104 -2.37 -26.18 -0.79
CA PRO A 104 -1.52 -27.36 -0.61
C PRO A 104 -0.92 -27.51 0.79
N GLN A 105 -0.72 -26.40 1.51
CA GLN A 105 -0.20 -26.39 2.87
C GLN A 105 -1.28 -26.59 3.95
N SER A 106 -2.54 -26.82 3.56
CA SER A 106 -3.61 -27.14 4.50
C SER A 106 -3.39 -28.51 5.14
N ALA A 107 -3.87 -28.69 6.37
CA ALA A 107 -3.97 -30.00 6.96
C ALA A 107 -4.93 -30.88 6.15
N SER A 108 -4.72 -32.21 6.18
CA SER A 108 -5.63 -33.14 5.51
C SER A 108 -7.07 -33.00 6.02
N THR A 109 -8.05 -33.25 5.16
CA THR A 109 -9.48 -33.21 5.50
C THR A 109 -9.79 -34.02 6.76
N ASP A 110 -9.32 -35.27 6.83
CA ASP A 110 -9.44 -36.12 8.03
C ASP A 110 -8.92 -35.46 9.31
N ALA A 111 -7.83 -34.70 9.21
CA ALA A 111 -7.26 -34.00 10.35
C ALA A 111 -8.10 -32.79 10.74
N LEU A 112 -8.70 -32.08 9.78
CA LEU A 112 -9.60 -30.97 10.02
C LEU A 112 -10.91 -31.45 10.66
N HIS A 113 -11.54 -32.51 10.14
CA HIS A 113 -12.74 -33.10 10.75
C HIS A 113 -12.47 -33.56 12.19
N ARG A 114 -11.35 -34.25 12.45
CA ARG A 114 -10.98 -34.64 13.82
C ARG A 114 -10.82 -33.42 14.73
N GLN A 115 -10.18 -32.36 14.25
CA GLN A 115 -10.01 -31.14 15.03
C GLN A 115 -11.35 -30.46 15.37
N VAL A 116 -12.33 -30.49 14.47
CA VAL A 116 -13.69 -29.96 14.76
C VAL A 116 -14.30 -30.72 15.94
N VAL A 117 -14.22 -32.05 15.94
CA VAL A 117 -14.72 -32.89 17.03
C VAL A 117 -13.98 -32.57 18.34
N ASP A 118 -12.65 -32.53 18.29
CA ASP A 118 -11.80 -32.27 19.47
C ASP A 118 -12.06 -30.88 20.08
N SER A 119 -12.43 -29.89 19.26
CA SER A 119 -12.67 -28.50 19.70
C SER A 119 -14.12 -28.22 20.10
N THR A 120 -15.06 -29.13 19.77
CA THR A 120 -16.49 -28.96 20.06
C THR A 120 -16.81 -28.80 21.56
N PRO A 121 -16.17 -29.54 22.50
CA PRO A 121 -16.38 -29.29 23.93
C PRO A 121 -15.99 -27.88 24.36
N ALA A 122 -14.82 -27.39 23.91
CA ALA A 122 -14.35 -26.03 24.22
C ALA A 122 -15.26 -24.94 23.64
N LEU A 123 -15.82 -25.17 22.44
CA LEU A 123 -16.85 -24.30 21.87
C LEU A 123 -18.06 -24.18 22.79
N ARG A 124 -18.60 -25.31 23.29
CA ARG A 124 -19.78 -25.32 24.17
C ARG A 124 -19.51 -24.57 25.47
N ASP A 125 -18.37 -24.86 26.11
CA ASP A 125 -17.96 -24.19 27.35
C ASP A 125 -17.79 -22.68 27.12
N GLY A 126 -17.16 -22.30 25.99
CA GLY A 126 -16.95 -20.91 25.62
C GLY A 126 -18.23 -20.14 25.28
N LEU A 127 -19.21 -20.80 24.65
CA LEU A 127 -20.53 -20.22 24.36
C LEU A 127 -21.40 -20.08 25.61
N ALA A 128 -21.19 -20.91 26.64
CA ALA A 128 -21.91 -20.78 27.90
C ALA A 128 -21.37 -19.65 28.79
N ASP A 129 -20.15 -19.18 28.57
CA ASP A 129 -19.50 -18.13 29.36
C ASP A 129 -19.66 -16.73 28.74
N GLU A 130 -20.62 -15.95 29.24
CA GLU A 130 -20.88 -14.58 28.77
C GLU A 130 -19.69 -13.64 28.94
N ARG A 131 -18.78 -13.90 29.90
CA ARG A 131 -17.57 -13.09 30.11
C ARG A 131 -16.61 -13.19 28.93
N ASN A 132 -16.73 -14.25 28.12
CA ASN A 132 -15.88 -14.43 26.96
C ASN A 132 -16.31 -13.50 25.82
N TYR A 133 -17.59 -13.10 25.73
CA TYR A 133 -18.16 -12.37 24.58
C TYR A 133 -17.44 -11.06 24.29
N ASP A 134 -17.41 -10.64 23.03
CA ASP A 134 -17.08 -9.26 22.71
C ASP A 134 -18.28 -8.33 22.97
N LEU A 135 -18.02 -7.02 22.97
CA LEU A 135 -19.05 -6.03 23.30
C LEU A 135 -20.24 -6.09 22.33
N GLY A 136 -19.97 -6.29 21.04
CA GLY A 136 -21.00 -6.40 20.00
C GLY A 136 -21.90 -7.62 20.19
N LYS A 137 -21.32 -8.81 20.38
CA LYS A 137 -22.04 -10.05 20.66
C LYS A 137 -22.81 -9.96 21.97
N PHE A 138 -22.21 -9.42 23.03
CA PHE A 138 -22.88 -9.25 24.32
C PHE A 138 -24.19 -8.48 24.14
N TRP A 139 -24.13 -7.30 23.53
CA TRP A 139 -25.34 -6.51 23.28
C TRP A 139 -26.31 -7.18 22.31
N GLY A 140 -25.82 -7.82 21.25
CA GLY A 140 -26.67 -8.59 20.33
C GLY A 140 -27.48 -9.69 21.03
N VAL A 141 -26.84 -10.45 21.93
CA VAL A 141 -27.50 -11.48 22.76
C VAL A 141 -28.50 -10.85 23.73
N GLN A 142 -28.14 -9.73 24.39
CA GLN A 142 -29.04 -9.07 25.33
C GLN A 142 -30.28 -8.47 24.63
N LEU A 143 -30.11 -7.85 23.47
CA LEU A 143 -31.23 -7.33 22.66
C LEU A 143 -32.18 -8.47 22.26
N HIS A 144 -31.64 -9.59 21.78
CA HIS A 144 -32.45 -10.76 21.42
C HIS A 144 -33.21 -11.35 22.60
N ARG A 145 -32.54 -11.58 23.75
CA ARG A 145 -33.18 -12.10 24.97
C ARG A 145 -34.30 -11.21 25.51
N ASN A 146 -34.18 -9.90 25.29
CA ASN A 146 -35.18 -8.91 25.70
C ASN A 146 -36.20 -8.60 24.59
N GLY A 147 -36.17 -9.31 23.46
CA GLY A 147 -37.11 -9.15 22.35
C GLY A 147 -37.03 -7.79 21.65
N ILE A 148 -35.86 -7.15 21.66
CA ILE A 148 -35.65 -5.83 21.04
C ILE A 148 -35.15 -6.03 19.61
N ASP A 149 -35.81 -5.35 18.67
CA ASP A 149 -35.37 -5.30 17.28
C ASP A 149 -34.11 -4.41 17.15
N PRO A 150 -32.97 -4.96 16.71
CA PRO A 150 -31.76 -4.17 16.46
C PRO A 150 -31.94 -3.09 15.39
N ALA A 151 -32.94 -3.21 14.51
CA ALA A 151 -33.26 -2.22 13.49
C ALA A 151 -34.04 -1.00 13.99
N ASP A 152 -34.43 -0.96 15.27
CA ASP A 152 -35.06 0.20 15.93
C ASP A 152 -34.05 0.92 16.85
N PRO A 153 -33.40 2.01 16.38
CA PRO A 153 -32.39 2.73 17.16
C PRO A 153 -32.93 3.33 18.46
N ILE A 154 -34.23 3.67 18.52
CA ILE A 154 -34.85 4.28 19.68
C ILE A 154 -35.09 3.22 20.77
N ALA A 155 -35.55 2.03 20.37
CA ALA A 155 -35.72 0.90 21.28
C ALA A 155 -34.37 0.40 21.83
N VAL A 156 -33.35 0.32 20.98
CA VAL A 156 -31.97 -0.01 21.37
C VAL A 156 -31.44 1.01 22.39
N GLN A 157 -31.49 2.31 22.07
CA GLN A 157 -30.96 3.34 22.98
C GLN A 157 -31.66 3.31 24.35
N ARG A 158 -33.00 3.18 24.38
CA ARG A 158 -33.76 3.10 25.63
C ARG A 158 -33.35 1.89 26.48
N PHE A 159 -33.04 0.76 25.84
CA PHE A 159 -32.54 -0.43 26.54
C PHE A 159 -31.13 -0.23 27.09
N LEU A 160 -30.22 0.36 26.30
CA LEU A 160 -28.87 0.67 26.76
C LEU A 160 -28.89 1.64 27.96
N ASP A 161 -29.73 2.67 27.94
CA ASP A 161 -29.90 3.61 29.06
C ASP A 161 -30.39 2.89 30.33
N ARG A 162 -31.36 1.98 30.19
CA ARG A 162 -31.86 1.13 31.29
C ARG A 162 -30.81 0.16 31.81
N ALA A 163 -29.98 -0.40 30.94
CA ALA A 163 -28.87 -1.25 31.35
C ALA A 163 -27.82 -0.44 32.13
N GLY A 164 -27.53 0.80 31.69
CA GLY A 164 -26.65 1.74 32.39
C GLY A 164 -27.16 2.18 33.76
N SER A 165 -28.48 2.34 33.93
CA SER A 165 -29.10 2.64 35.24
C SER A 165 -29.28 1.42 36.15
N GLY A 166 -29.02 0.20 35.64
CA GLY A 166 -29.19 -1.05 36.38
C GLY A 166 -30.63 -1.57 36.44
N GLU A 167 -31.50 -1.07 35.57
CA GLU A 167 -32.92 -1.44 35.44
C GLU A 167 -33.18 -2.53 34.39
N ALA A 168 -32.14 -2.99 33.68
CA ALA A 168 -32.22 -4.11 32.75
C ALA A 168 -31.54 -5.37 33.33
N ASP A 169 -32.07 -6.54 32.99
CA ASP A 169 -31.53 -7.84 33.41
C ASP A 169 -30.30 -8.19 32.57
N VAL A 170 -29.14 -7.66 32.98
CA VAL A 170 -27.85 -7.79 32.28
C VAL A 170 -26.76 -8.13 33.30
N ASP A 171 -25.89 -9.11 32.99
CA ASP A 171 -24.75 -9.44 33.84
C ASP A 171 -23.69 -8.32 33.81
N ARG A 172 -23.72 -7.47 34.84
CA ARG A 172 -22.80 -6.35 34.99
C ARG A 172 -21.36 -6.77 35.26
N HIS A 173 -21.14 -7.95 35.85
CA HIS A 173 -19.79 -8.44 36.09
C HIS A 173 -19.16 -8.92 34.77
N ALA A 174 -19.93 -9.63 33.95
CA ALA A 174 -19.51 -9.98 32.59
C ALA A 174 -19.25 -8.73 31.75
N LEU A 175 -20.16 -7.75 31.75
CA LEU A 175 -19.96 -6.50 31.01
C LEU A 175 -18.70 -5.75 31.47
N ALA A 176 -18.45 -5.65 32.78
CA ALA A 176 -17.26 -4.98 33.31
C ALA A 176 -15.96 -5.68 32.88
N GLU A 177 -15.93 -7.01 32.88
CA GLU A 177 -14.78 -7.79 32.43
C GLU A 177 -14.53 -7.63 30.93
N ILE A 178 -15.61 -7.62 30.11
CA ILE A 178 -15.53 -7.36 28.68
C ILE A 178 -14.95 -5.96 28.41
N MET A 179 -15.46 -4.93 29.09
CA MET A 179 -14.98 -3.56 28.95
C MET A 179 -13.52 -3.41 29.41
N ARG A 180 -13.12 -4.06 30.50
CA ARG A 180 -11.73 -4.07 30.97
C ARG A 180 -10.80 -4.66 29.91
N ARG A 181 -11.17 -5.81 29.33
CA ARG A 181 -10.40 -6.47 28.28
C ARG A 181 -10.34 -5.66 26.99
N ASP A 182 -11.41 -4.97 26.63
CA ASP A 182 -11.45 -4.09 25.46
C ASP A 182 -10.56 -2.86 25.65
N ALA A 183 -10.53 -2.28 26.86
CA ALA A 183 -9.63 -1.18 27.23
C ALA A 183 -8.15 -1.59 27.31
N GLU A 184 -7.88 -2.85 27.70
CA GLU A 184 -6.53 -3.44 27.71
C GLU A 184 -6.07 -3.91 26.32
N ARG A 185 -6.94 -3.84 25.30
CA ARG A 185 -6.59 -4.21 23.94
C ARG A 185 -5.55 -3.22 23.42
N PRO A 186 -4.41 -3.69 22.86
CA PRO A 186 -3.43 -2.80 22.26
C PRO A 186 -4.13 -1.91 21.22
N ALA A 187 -3.96 -0.60 21.35
CA ALA A 187 -4.70 0.40 20.58
C ALA A 187 -4.44 0.36 19.07
N ARG A 188 -3.42 -0.37 18.61
CA ARG A 188 -3.10 -0.65 17.22
C ARG A 188 -2.40 -1.99 17.15
N THR A 189 -2.76 -2.82 16.18
CA THR A 189 -1.85 -3.86 15.68
C THR A 189 -0.61 -3.14 15.18
N GLU A 190 0.58 -3.57 15.58
CA GLU A 190 1.84 -3.04 15.05
C GLU A 190 1.74 -2.97 13.51
N TRP A 191 2.03 -1.80 12.93
CA TRP A 191 2.05 -1.61 11.48
C TRP A 191 3.17 -2.51 10.91
N ASP A 192 2.80 -3.69 10.43
CA ASP A 192 3.71 -4.66 9.82
C ASP A 192 3.29 -4.91 8.36
N PRO A 193 3.75 -4.07 7.42
CA PRO A 193 3.35 -4.17 6.03
C PRO A 193 4.00 -5.40 5.37
N GLU A 194 3.23 -6.17 4.61
CA GLU A 194 3.74 -7.34 3.90
C GLU A 194 4.55 -6.94 2.65
N LEU A 195 5.85 -6.64 2.82
CA LEU A 195 6.76 -6.19 1.76
C LEU A 195 7.12 -7.29 0.73
N PRO A 196 7.38 -6.96 -0.55
CA PRO A 196 7.73 -7.95 -1.57
C PRO A 196 9.20 -8.41 -1.50
N PRO A 197 9.50 -9.62 -2.04
CA PRO A 197 10.86 -10.14 -2.14
C PRO A 197 11.65 -9.49 -3.28
N VAL A 198 12.22 -8.30 -3.03
CA VAL A 198 12.91 -7.54 -4.09
C VAL A 198 14.36 -7.99 -4.28
N PRO A 199 14.79 -8.36 -5.51
CA PRO A 199 16.19 -8.66 -5.78
C PRO A 199 17.06 -7.41 -5.67
N MET A 200 18.17 -7.52 -4.93
CA MET A 200 19.07 -6.39 -4.73
C MET A 200 19.95 -6.10 -5.95
N PRO A 201 20.15 -4.82 -6.31
CA PRO A 201 21.06 -4.43 -7.37
C PRO A 201 22.50 -4.89 -7.10
N SER A 202 23.23 -5.18 -8.18
CA SER A 202 24.64 -5.56 -8.06
C SER A 202 25.52 -4.38 -7.60
N ALA A 203 26.64 -4.68 -6.96
CA ALA A 203 27.61 -3.64 -6.58
C ALA A 203 28.09 -2.80 -7.78
N ALA A 204 28.21 -3.40 -8.97
CA ALA A 204 28.59 -2.67 -10.19
C ALA A 204 27.50 -1.65 -10.59
N THR A 205 26.23 -2.05 -10.53
CA THR A 205 25.08 -1.17 -10.76
C THR A 205 25.05 -0.01 -9.76
N LEU A 206 25.35 -0.28 -8.49
CA LEU A 206 25.40 0.77 -7.46
C LEU A 206 26.56 1.74 -7.68
N VAL A 207 27.75 1.28 -8.07
CA VAL A 207 28.87 2.19 -8.39
C VAL A 207 28.49 3.11 -9.55
N GLU A 208 27.95 2.55 -10.64
CA GLU A 208 27.54 3.32 -11.81
C GLU A 208 26.45 4.35 -11.47
N ALA A 209 25.45 3.96 -10.67
CA ALA A 209 24.39 4.87 -10.23
C ALA A 209 24.92 6.00 -9.34
N ALA A 210 25.85 5.71 -8.41
CA ALA A 210 26.48 6.73 -7.59
C ALA A 210 27.34 7.71 -8.43
N GLU A 211 28.06 7.20 -9.43
CA GLU A 211 28.88 8.03 -10.32
C GLU A 211 28.04 8.95 -11.21
N ARG A 212 26.85 8.51 -11.60
CA ARG A 212 25.87 9.30 -12.36
C ARG A 212 25.06 10.29 -11.51
N SER A 213 25.14 10.23 -10.19
CA SER A 213 24.38 11.10 -9.30
C SER A 213 24.88 12.55 -9.36
N GLU A 214 24.03 13.44 -9.90
CA GLU A 214 24.35 14.87 -10.01
C GLU A 214 24.51 15.51 -8.63
N GLY A 215 23.60 15.23 -7.69
CA GLY A 215 23.66 15.72 -6.32
C GLY A 215 24.94 15.29 -5.61
N LEU A 216 25.36 14.03 -5.79
CA LEU A 216 26.61 13.55 -5.21
C LEU A 216 27.82 14.28 -5.78
N ASP A 217 27.85 14.52 -7.09
CA ASP A 217 28.92 15.25 -7.74
C ASP A 217 28.97 16.74 -7.33
N LEU A 218 27.83 17.41 -7.24
CA LEU A 218 27.70 18.78 -6.73
C LEU A 218 28.23 18.90 -5.29
N LEU A 219 27.84 17.97 -4.40
CA LEU A 219 28.30 17.96 -3.01
C LEU A 219 29.80 17.67 -2.89
N ARG A 220 30.35 16.82 -3.77
CA ARG A 220 31.79 16.56 -3.86
C ARG A 220 32.54 17.81 -4.29
N ARG A 221 32.11 18.47 -5.37
CA ARG A 221 32.69 19.72 -5.87
C ARG A 221 32.63 20.84 -4.83
N LEU A 222 31.49 21.01 -4.16
CA LEU A 222 31.34 21.93 -3.04
C LEU A 222 32.35 21.63 -1.92
N THR A 223 32.47 20.38 -1.50
CA THR A 223 33.38 19.99 -0.41
C THR A 223 34.85 20.26 -0.78
N VAL A 224 35.23 20.01 -2.04
CA VAL A 224 36.56 20.33 -2.57
C VAL A 224 36.78 21.84 -2.64
N TRP A 225 35.80 22.62 -3.08
CA TRP A 225 35.87 24.08 -3.14
C TRP A 225 36.07 24.70 -1.75
N VAL A 226 35.38 24.19 -0.72
CA VAL A 226 35.50 24.65 0.68
C VAL A 226 36.88 24.34 1.28
N ARG A 227 37.71 23.48 0.69
CA ARG A 227 38.96 22.95 1.30
C ARG A 227 39.90 23.99 1.91
N ALA A 228 39.97 25.21 1.37
CA ALA A 228 40.79 26.31 1.90
C ALA A 228 40.14 27.09 3.07
N GLY A 229 38.91 26.74 3.44
CA GLY A 229 38.04 27.43 4.37
C GLY A 229 37.41 28.68 3.79
N ARG A 230 36.15 28.95 4.17
CA ARG A 230 35.41 30.15 3.77
C ARG A 230 34.92 30.92 4.98
N ARG A 231 34.93 32.25 4.93
CA ARG A 231 34.43 33.08 6.02
C ARG A 231 32.91 33.19 5.92
N LEU A 232 32.24 33.11 7.05
CA LEU A 232 30.81 33.32 7.15
C LEU A 232 30.51 34.71 7.72
N THR A 233 29.32 35.22 7.43
CA THR A 233 28.76 36.41 8.06
C THR A 233 28.43 36.15 9.54
N SER A 234 28.04 37.19 10.28
CA SER A 234 27.52 37.05 11.66
C SER A 234 26.38 36.05 11.76
N ASP A 235 25.55 35.98 10.71
CA ASP A 235 24.35 35.15 10.64
C ASP A 235 24.66 33.74 10.12
N GLY A 236 25.94 33.41 9.91
CA GLY A 236 26.36 32.08 9.46
C GLY A 236 26.18 31.82 7.96
N ARG A 237 25.98 32.86 7.14
CA ARG A 237 25.80 32.78 5.67
C ARG A 237 27.12 32.96 4.94
N LEU A 238 27.24 32.48 3.70
CA LEU A 238 28.35 32.91 2.85
C LEU A 238 28.12 34.37 2.44
N GLY A 239 29.18 35.18 2.49
CA GLY A 239 29.15 36.53 1.94
C GLY A 239 28.94 36.52 0.43
N ARG A 240 28.41 37.61 -0.13
CA ARG A 240 28.06 37.73 -1.56
C ARG A 240 29.13 37.19 -2.52
N ALA A 241 30.39 37.58 -2.32
CA ALA A 241 31.49 37.20 -3.20
C ALA A 241 31.71 35.67 -3.21
N ASP A 242 31.79 35.05 -2.03
CA ASP A 242 31.96 33.59 -1.90
C ASP A 242 30.72 32.82 -2.38
N ALA A 243 29.51 33.37 -2.18
CA ALA A 243 28.27 32.78 -2.64
C ALA A 243 28.17 32.76 -4.18
N LEU A 244 28.53 33.87 -4.84
CA LEU A 244 28.56 33.96 -6.31
C LEU A 244 29.70 33.12 -6.91
N ASP A 245 30.86 33.07 -6.26
CA ASP A 245 31.97 32.20 -6.66
C ASP A 245 31.56 30.71 -6.61
N LEU A 246 30.88 30.29 -5.54
CA LEU A 246 30.34 28.94 -5.43
C LEU A 246 29.27 28.65 -6.50
N ALA A 247 28.32 29.55 -6.70
CA ALA A 247 27.29 29.41 -7.74
C ALA A 247 27.90 29.29 -9.14
N ALA A 248 28.94 30.07 -9.44
CA ALA A 248 29.67 29.99 -10.70
C ALA A 248 30.46 28.68 -10.83
N HIS A 249 31.12 28.23 -9.76
CA HIS A 249 31.88 26.98 -9.73
C HIS A 249 31.00 25.75 -9.97
N LEU A 250 29.80 25.74 -9.40
CA LEU A 250 28.84 24.64 -9.53
C LEU A 250 27.90 24.79 -10.73
N GLN A 251 27.90 25.95 -11.40
CA GLN A 251 26.99 26.30 -12.49
C GLN A 251 25.50 26.31 -12.08
N LEU A 252 25.19 26.92 -10.94
CA LEU A 252 23.84 26.97 -10.35
C LEU A 252 23.26 28.38 -10.25
N ASP A 253 21.96 28.49 -10.00
CA ASP A 253 21.27 29.75 -9.63
C ASP A 253 21.36 30.85 -10.69
N HIS A 254 21.50 30.50 -11.98
CA HIS A 254 21.80 31.46 -13.06
C HIS A 254 20.92 32.71 -13.08
N LEU A 255 19.64 32.61 -12.69
CA LEU A 255 18.70 33.74 -12.65
C LEU A 255 18.85 34.64 -11.43
N TYR A 256 19.36 34.11 -10.32
CA TYR A 256 19.39 34.81 -9.03
C TYR A 256 20.74 35.49 -8.77
N ARG A 257 21.77 35.22 -9.57
CA ARG A 257 23.14 35.75 -9.36
C ARG A 257 23.23 37.28 -9.34
N GLU A 258 22.42 37.97 -10.15
CA GLU A 258 22.49 39.43 -10.24
C GLU A 258 21.89 40.12 -9.00
N THR A 259 20.81 39.56 -8.48
CA THR A 259 20.04 40.10 -7.35
C THR A 259 20.54 39.61 -5.99
N ALA A 260 21.28 38.49 -5.95
CA ALA A 260 21.75 37.87 -4.71
C ALA A 260 22.67 38.77 -3.88
N ARG A 261 22.37 38.88 -2.58
CA ARG A 261 23.15 39.60 -1.57
C ARG A 261 23.92 38.64 -0.67
N THR A 262 23.39 37.44 -0.46
CA THR A 262 23.97 36.37 0.36
C THR A 262 23.69 35.00 -0.27
N SER A 263 24.19 33.92 0.35
CA SER A 263 23.86 32.55 -0.07
C SER A 263 22.38 32.19 0.07
N ASP A 264 21.58 32.91 0.87
CA ASP A 264 20.16 32.60 1.04
C ASP A 264 19.31 33.06 -0.14
N ASP A 265 19.83 34.03 -0.92
CA ASP A 265 19.18 34.51 -2.15
C ASP A 265 19.44 33.59 -3.36
N LEU A 266 20.17 32.49 -3.15
CA LEU A 266 20.56 31.50 -4.16
C LEU A 266 19.98 30.13 -3.74
N PRO A 267 18.75 29.77 -4.17
CA PRO A 267 18.06 28.58 -3.71
C PRO A 267 18.87 27.28 -3.82
N GLU A 268 19.52 27.04 -4.96
CA GLU A 268 20.27 25.81 -5.21
C GLU A 268 21.56 25.74 -4.36
N VAL A 269 22.32 26.83 -4.30
CA VAL A 269 23.49 26.94 -3.40
C VAL A 269 23.09 26.79 -1.93
N SER A 270 22.00 27.42 -1.51
CA SER A 270 21.50 27.37 -0.13
C SER A 270 21.14 25.94 0.27
N LEU A 271 20.46 25.20 -0.61
CA LEU A 271 20.14 23.78 -0.44
C LEU A 271 21.41 22.94 -0.27
N LEU A 272 22.38 23.05 -1.19
CA LEU A 272 23.61 22.25 -1.15
C LEU A 272 24.47 22.54 0.10
N LEU A 273 24.53 23.80 0.56
CA LEU A 273 25.25 24.15 1.79
C LEU A 273 24.59 23.52 3.03
N ARG A 274 23.26 23.55 3.11
CA ARG A 274 22.51 22.90 4.19
C ARG A 274 22.70 21.39 4.15
N TRP A 275 22.61 20.79 2.98
CA TRP A 275 22.76 19.35 2.81
C TRP A 275 24.18 18.88 3.13
N ALA A 276 25.20 19.58 2.65
CA ALA A 276 26.60 19.28 2.98
C ALA A 276 26.88 19.38 4.50
N ARG A 277 26.18 20.27 5.22
CA ARG A 277 26.24 20.36 6.69
C ARG A 277 25.51 19.20 7.35
N ALA A 278 24.30 18.86 6.89
CA ALA A 278 23.50 17.75 7.41
C ALA A 278 24.22 16.40 7.23
N ALA A 279 24.81 16.17 6.06
CA ALA A 279 25.66 15.03 5.73
C ALA A 279 27.04 15.04 6.42
N ARG A 280 27.35 16.09 7.19
CA ARG A 280 28.65 16.30 7.87
C ARG A 280 29.84 16.23 6.91
N LEU A 281 29.70 16.74 5.69
CA LEU A 281 30.79 16.95 4.74
C LEU A 281 31.55 18.24 5.07
N VAL A 282 30.80 19.26 5.52
CA VAL A 282 31.33 20.54 5.98
C VAL A 282 30.77 20.89 7.36
N ARG A 283 31.45 21.77 8.09
CA ARG A 283 31.04 22.26 9.40
C ARG A 283 31.46 23.70 9.63
N ILE A 284 30.80 24.37 10.56
CA ILE A 284 31.15 25.73 10.98
C ILE A 284 32.09 25.65 12.19
N VAL A 285 33.24 26.32 12.11
CA VAL A 285 34.22 26.45 13.20
C VAL A 285 34.69 27.90 13.25
N ARG A 286 34.46 28.59 14.37
CA ARG A 286 34.89 29.98 14.60
C ARG A 286 34.52 30.93 13.43
N GLY A 287 33.26 30.87 12.99
CA GLY A 287 32.76 31.72 11.88
C GLY A 287 33.31 31.36 10.50
N ARG A 288 33.88 30.16 10.33
CA ARG A 288 34.35 29.66 9.04
C ARG A 288 33.71 28.33 8.67
N LEU A 289 33.39 28.16 7.41
CA LEU A 289 33.01 26.88 6.84
C LEU A 289 34.27 26.08 6.49
N LEU A 290 34.38 24.86 7.00
CA LEU A 290 35.53 23.97 6.83
C LEU A 290 35.07 22.55 6.48
N PRO A 291 35.85 21.78 5.70
CA PRO A 291 35.56 20.37 5.48
C PRO A 291 35.71 19.56 6.78
N VAL A 292 34.90 18.53 6.93
CA VAL A 292 35.02 17.58 8.04
C VAL A 292 36.13 16.57 7.72
N LYS A 293 37.10 16.42 8.64
CA LYS A 293 38.27 15.56 8.41
C LYS A 293 37.90 14.10 8.09
N SER A 294 36.89 13.56 8.77
CA SER A 294 36.41 12.19 8.54
C SER A 294 35.70 12.01 7.20
N ALA A 295 35.21 13.08 6.57
CA ALA A 295 34.57 13.03 5.25
C ALA A 295 35.59 12.88 4.11
N GLY A 296 36.86 13.23 4.33
CA GLY A 296 37.90 13.22 3.29
C GLY A 296 38.05 11.88 2.57
N PRO A 297 38.25 10.74 3.27
CA PRO A 297 38.34 9.42 2.63
C PRO A 297 37.07 9.00 1.88
N LEU A 298 35.90 9.48 2.32
CA LEU A 298 34.60 9.12 1.75
C LEU A 298 34.38 9.74 0.36
N LEU A 299 35.06 10.84 0.03
CA LEU A 299 34.96 11.46 -1.30
C LEU A 299 35.41 10.54 -2.45
N ASN A 300 36.18 9.49 -2.14
CA ASN A 300 36.63 8.47 -3.09
C ASN A 300 35.89 7.13 -2.94
N ARG A 301 34.81 7.10 -2.15
CA ARG A 301 34.00 5.92 -1.86
C ARG A 301 32.54 6.23 -2.22
N PRO A 302 32.16 6.07 -3.49
CA PRO A 302 30.94 6.67 -4.03
C PRO A 302 29.67 6.14 -3.35
N ILE A 303 29.58 4.83 -3.08
CA ILE A 303 28.43 4.23 -2.40
C ILE A 303 28.32 4.73 -0.96
N GLU A 304 29.41 4.72 -0.19
CA GLU A 304 29.40 5.14 1.22
C GLU A 304 29.22 6.65 1.39
N LEU A 305 29.64 7.45 0.42
CA LEU A 305 29.32 8.88 0.38
C LEU A 305 27.85 9.09 0.08
N TRP A 306 27.33 8.41 -0.95
CA TRP A 306 25.93 8.50 -1.36
C TRP A 306 24.99 8.13 -0.21
N ARG A 307 25.24 6.99 0.45
CA ARG A 307 24.44 6.54 1.61
C ARG A 307 24.39 7.58 2.72
N ARG A 308 25.54 8.18 3.06
CA ARG A 308 25.61 9.24 4.07
C ARG A 308 24.82 10.49 3.69
N VAL A 309 24.80 10.83 2.40
CA VAL A 309 24.02 11.97 1.89
C VAL A 309 22.52 11.64 1.96
N PHE A 310 22.12 10.44 1.55
CA PHE A 310 20.73 9.93 1.64
C PHE A 310 20.20 9.94 3.08
N GLU A 311 20.96 9.39 4.04
CA GLU A 311 20.63 9.39 5.49
C GLU A 311 20.51 10.80 6.10
N SER A 312 20.91 11.84 5.38
CA SER A 312 20.78 13.23 5.82
C SER A 312 19.60 13.98 5.19
N VAL A 313 18.91 13.38 4.22
CA VAL A 313 17.77 13.99 3.51
C VAL A 313 16.64 14.35 4.47
N GLY A 314 16.26 13.43 5.38
CA GLY A 314 15.24 13.69 6.40
C GLY A 314 15.60 14.78 7.43
N ARG A 315 16.82 15.34 7.36
CA ARG A 315 17.23 16.49 8.19
C ARG A 315 17.15 17.83 7.43
N LEU A 316 16.68 17.81 6.18
CA LEU A 316 16.46 19.01 5.39
C LEU A 316 15.12 19.70 5.73
N GLY A 317 14.16 18.97 6.32
CA GLY A 317 12.75 19.35 6.48
C GLY A 317 12.45 20.74 7.00
N ASP A 318 13.15 21.21 8.03
CA ASP A 318 12.97 22.57 8.57
C ASP A 318 13.32 23.69 7.56
N ASN A 319 13.92 23.35 6.42
CA ASN A 319 14.50 24.30 5.46
C ASN A 319 14.17 23.99 3.99
N LEU A 320 13.22 23.08 3.73
CA LEU A 320 12.71 22.82 2.38
C LEU A 320 11.68 23.91 2.00
N GLY A 321 11.59 24.26 0.71
CA GLY A 321 10.55 25.16 0.19
C GLY A 321 10.83 26.67 0.22
N GLY A 322 12.00 27.10 0.67
CA GLY A 322 12.38 28.52 0.71
C GLY A 322 11.88 29.24 1.96
N THR A 323 12.68 30.21 2.41
CA THR A 323 12.52 31.01 3.63
C THR A 323 11.07 31.39 3.96
N ASP A 324 10.64 31.12 5.19
CA ASP A 324 9.83 31.98 6.07
C ASP A 324 8.84 32.98 5.42
N VAL A 325 8.11 32.62 4.37
CA VAL A 325 7.08 33.52 3.78
C VAL A 325 6.07 33.96 4.87
N PHE A 326 5.96 33.18 5.96
CA PHE A 326 5.16 33.49 7.13
C PHE A 326 5.88 33.33 8.49
N GLY A 327 7.20 33.08 8.52
CA GLY A 327 7.95 32.88 9.77
C GLY A 327 7.50 31.69 10.65
N ALA A 328 6.75 30.74 10.07
CA ALA A 328 6.26 29.54 10.74
C ALA A 328 7.08 28.30 10.29
N PRO A 329 7.37 27.34 11.18
CA PRO A 329 8.07 26.11 10.80
C PRO A 329 7.26 25.31 9.78
N SER A 330 7.94 24.58 8.90
CA SER A 330 7.27 23.67 7.95
C SER A 330 6.42 22.65 8.71
N LEU A 331 5.11 22.65 8.46
CA LEU A 331 4.18 21.64 9.02
C LEU A 331 4.58 20.22 8.56
N PHE A 332 5.13 20.10 7.35
CA PHE A 332 5.72 18.85 6.85
C PHE A 332 7.02 18.50 7.58
N GLY A 333 7.85 19.49 7.89
CA GLY A 333 9.04 19.31 8.71
C GLY A 333 8.73 18.71 10.09
N MET A 334 7.60 19.09 10.70
CA MET A 334 7.19 18.58 12.01
C MET A 334 6.80 17.08 11.99
N SER A 335 6.17 16.62 10.90
CA SER A 335 5.72 15.23 10.72
C SER A 335 6.67 14.37 9.87
N MET A 336 7.84 14.92 9.50
CA MET A 336 8.79 14.26 8.61
C MET A 336 9.27 12.90 9.13
N SER A 337 9.43 12.75 10.44
CA SER A 337 9.85 11.50 11.05
C SER A 337 8.84 10.36 10.84
N GLU A 338 7.57 10.68 10.69
CA GLU A 338 6.48 9.71 10.44
C GLU A 338 6.22 9.55 8.94
N ALA A 339 6.14 10.67 8.22
CA ALA A 339 5.82 10.68 6.79
C ALA A 339 6.92 10.02 5.93
N PHE A 340 8.19 10.23 6.25
CA PHE A 340 9.30 9.73 5.44
C PHE A 340 9.39 8.19 5.39
N PRO A 341 9.29 7.45 6.53
CA PRO A 341 9.17 6.00 6.50
C PRO A 341 7.98 5.50 5.65
N MET A 342 6.84 6.20 5.70
CA MET A 342 5.65 5.80 4.93
C MET A 342 5.90 5.85 3.41
N LEU A 343 6.61 6.88 2.93
CA LEU A 343 7.01 6.97 1.53
C LEU A 343 7.89 5.77 1.13
N TRP A 344 8.85 5.40 1.97
CA TRP A 344 9.76 4.29 1.73
C TRP A 344 9.05 2.94 1.72
N VAL A 345 8.12 2.73 2.65
CA VAL A 345 7.26 1.54 2.66
C VAL A 345 6.41 1.47 1.40
N ALA A 346 5.77 2.57 0.98
CA ALA A 346 4.93 2.61 -0.20
C ALA A 346 5.72 2.29 -1.47
N LEU A 347 6.88 2.94 -1.67
CA LEU A 347 7.73 2.73 -2.84
C LEU A 347 8.37 1.33 -2.86
N TYR A 348 8.80 0.82 -1.71
CA TYR A 348 9.35 -0.54 -1.64
C TYR A 348 8.25 -1.60 -1.83
N GLY A 349 7.04 -1.33 -1.35
CA GLY A 349 5.86 -2.18 -1.50
C GLY A 349 5.51 -2.50 -2.95
N THR A 350 5.81 -1.60 -3.90
CA THR A 350 5.65 -1.83 -5.34
C THR A 350 6.90 -2.42 -6.01
N GLY A 351 7.88 -2.90 -5.25
CA GLY A 351 9.17 -3.35 -5.78
C GLY A 351 10.02 -2.22 -6.37
N GLY A 352 9.79 -0.98 -5.94
CA GLY A 352 10.40 0.22 -6.49
C GLY A 352 9.75 0.74 -7.77
N GLY A 353 8.56 0.22 -8.13
CA GLY A 353 7.74 0.70 -9.24
C GLY A 353 7.15 2.09 -9.00
N PRO A 354 6.54 2.70 -10.03
CA PRO A 354 5.92 4.02 -9.92
C PRO A 354 4.74 3.99 -8.95
N VAL A 355 4.70 4.97 -8.04
CA VAL A 355 3.61 5.22 -7.10
C VAL A 355 3.11 6.64 -7.29
N PRO A 356 1.82 6.87 -7.56
CA PRO A 356 1.25 8.22 -7.61
C PRO A 356 1.42 8.97 -6.30
N LEU A 357 1.89 10.22 -6.39
CA LEU A 357 2.19 11.07 -5.25
C LEU A 357 0.94 11.38 -4.40
N GLU A 358 -0.25 11.42 -5.02
CA GLU A 358 -1.51 11.65 -4.31
C GLU A 358 -1.83 10.57 -3.28
N HIS A 359 -1.45 9.31 -3.51
CA HIS A 359 -1.62 8.26 -2.50
C HIS A 359 -0.78 8.53 -1.26
N PHE A 360 0.46 8.99 -1.44
CA PHE A 360 1.32 9.36 -0.33
C PHE A 360 0.73 10.53 0.47
N HIS A 361 0.24 11.57 -0.22
CA HIS A 361 -0.44 12.69 0.43
C HIS A 361 -1.64 12.25 1.26
N ARG A 362 -2.48 11.36 0.72
CA ARG A 362 -3.64 10.82 1.43
C ARG A 362 -3.21 10.00 2.65
N GLN A 363 -2.28 9.07 2.47
CA GLN A 363 -1.83 8.17 3.53
C GLN A 363 -1.25 8.94 4.74
N VAL A 364 -0.40 9.94 4.49
CA VAL A 364 0.15 10.76 5.59
C VAL A 364 -0.94 11.56 6.28
N ARG A 365 -1.92 12.09 5.52
CA ARG A 365 -3.02 12.84 6.09
C ARG A 365 -3.93 11.99 6.97
N ASP A 366 -4.27 10.79 6.52
CA ASP A 366 -5.09 9.85 7.29
C ASP A 366 -4.35 9.46 8.59
N THR A 367 -3.04 9.25 8.51
CA THR A 367 -2.20 8.93 9.69
C THR A 367 -2.17 10.08 10.70
N VAL A 368 -1.98 11.31 10.25
CA VAL A 368 -1.98 12.50 11.12
C VAL A 368 -3.37 12.75 11.72
N ASN A 369 -4.45 12.58 10.94
CA ASN A 369 -5.83 12.72 11.41
C ASN A 369 -6.15 11.69 12.50
N ASP A 370 -5.75 10.44 12.31
CA ASP A 370 -5.91 9.38 13.31
C ASP A 370 -5.19 9.72 14.62
N GLU A 371 -3.96 10.24 14.55
CA GLU A 371 -3.16 10.57 15.74
C GLU A 371 -3.68 11.81 16.48
N ALA A 372 -4.15 12.82 15.74
CA ALA A 372 -4.74 14.01 16.32
C ALA A 372 -6.13 13.75 16.92
N GLY A 373 -6.78 12.64 16.56
CA GLY A 373 -8.14 12.30 17.00
C GLY A 373 -9.21 13.25 16.43
N CYS A 374 -8.87 14.01 15.38
CA CYS A 374 -9.77 14.91 14.68
C CYS A 374 -9.45 14.94 13.18
N VAL A 375 -10.47 15.18 12.37
CA VAL A 375 -10.31 15.34 10.92
C VAL A 375 -9.77 16.75 10.67
N VAL A 376 -8.46 16.87 10.41
CA VAL A 376 -7.79 18.15 10.08
C VAL A 376 -8.15 18.61 8.65
N ASP A 377 -8.93 17.81 7.90
CA ASP A 377 -9.42 18.16 6.56
C ASP A 377 -10.23 19.47 6.54
N ASP A 378 -10.87 19.82 7.66
CA ASP A 378 -11.68 21.04 7.79
C ASP A 378 -10.92 22.27 8.35
N LEU A 379 -9.67 22.11 8.80
CA LEU A 379 -8.89 23.16 9.49
C LEU A 379 -7.79 23.80 8.64
N ALA A 380 -7.27 23.09 7.64
CA ALA A 380 -6.18 23.56 6.79
C ALA A 380 -6.73 24.24 5.53
N GLY A 381 -6.87 25.57 5.56
CA GLY A 381 -7.18 26.34 4.35
C GLY A 381 -6.17 26.09 3.23
N ASP A 382 -6.51 26.41 1.97
CA ASP A 382 -5.71 26.10 0.77
C ASP A 382 -4.20 26.47 0.87
N VAL A 383 -3.84 27.42 1.73
CA VAL A 383 -2.45 27.86 1.95
C VAL A 383 -1.59 26.77 2.58
N GLU A 384 -2.06 26.12 3.66
CA GLU A 384 -1.29 25.09 4.36
C GLU A 384 -1.09 23.85 3.49
N GLN A 385 -2.13 23.49 2.74
CA GLN A 385 -2.06 22.40 1.77
C GLN A 385 -1.05 22.70 0.64
N ARG A 386 -1.00 23.95 0.15
CA ARG A 386 0.01 24.37 -0.83
C ARG A 386 1.42 24.33 -0.27
N LEU A 387 1.62 24.77 0.98
CA LEU A 387 2.93 24.75 1.64
C LEU A 387 3.41 23.31 1.87
N TRP A 388 2.53 22.43 2.32
CA TRP A 388 2.84 21.01 2.48
C TRP A 388 3.27 20.37 1.17
N ARG A 389 2.45 20.53 0.11
CA ARG A 389 2.77 19.96 -1.21
C ARG A 389 4.09 20.47 -1.75
N ARG A 390 4.35 21.78 -1.63
CA ARG A 390 5.65 22.39 -1.98
C ARG A 390 6.81 21.72 -1.25
N ASP A 391 6.68 21.47 0.05
CA ASP A 391 7.77 20.91 0.87
C ASP A 391 8.02 19.43 0.52
N VAL A 392 6.97 18.68 0.22
CA VAL A 392 7.07 17.31 -0.33
C VAL A 392 7.75 17.32 -1.70
N THR A 393 7.34 18.20 -2.62
CA THR A 393 8.00 18.33 -3.93
C THR A 393 9.48 18.65 -3.78
N ALA A 394 9.85 19.59 -2.90
CA ALA A 394 11.26 19.92 -2.66
C ALA A 394 12.07 18.75 -2.07
N LEU A 395 11.44 17.90 -1.26
CA LEU A 395 12.05 16.67 -0.76
C LEU A 395 12.29 15.67 -1.90
N LEU A 396 11.30 15.49 -2.76
CA LEU A 396 11.37 14.60 -3.92
C LEU A 396 12.41 15.09 -4.92
N ASP A 397 12.44 16.39 -5.23
CA ASP A 397 13.46 17.00 -6.09
C ASP A 397 14.88 16.74 -5.54
N ALA A 398 15.06 16.83 -4.22
CA ALA A 398 16.34 16.49 -3.59
C ALA A 398 16.66 14.99 -3.74
N CYS A 399 15.67 14.11 -3.54
CA CYS A 399 15.85 12.67 -3.75
C CYS A 399 16.18 12.33 -5.21
N GLU A 400 15.55 12.99 -6.18
CA GLU A 400 15.81 12.84 -7.61
C GLU A 400 17.19 13.37 -7.98
N LEU A 401 17.56 14.55 -7.47
CA LEU A 401 18.90 15.12 -7.65
C LEU A 401 19.99 14.17 -7.11
N LEU A 402 19.73 13.47 -6.00
CA LEU A 402 20.61 12.44 -5.48
C LEU A 402 20.61 11.16 -6.34
N GLY A 403 19.59 10.96 -7.17
CA GLY A 403 19.36 9.73 -7.93
C GLY A 403 18.83 8.59 -7.07
N ALA A 404 18.11 8.89 -5.98
CA ALA A 404 17.39 7.90 -5.18
C ALA A 404 16.05 7.53 -5.82
N ILE A 405 15.38 8.51 -6.42
CA ILE A 405 14.09 8.32 -7.09
C ILE A 405 14.16 8.86 -8.53
N GLU A 406 13.17 8.46 -9.32
CA GLU A 406 12.83 9.06 -10.61
C GLU A 406 11.42 9.61 -10.52
N LEU A 407 11.21 10.83 -11.00
CA LEU A 407 9.90 11.46 -11.12
C LEU A 407 9.37 11.30 -12.54
N GLY A 408 8.08 10.97 -12.65
CA GLY A 408 7.34 10.88 -13.90
C GLY A 408 5.94 11.47 -13.78
N GLU A 409 5.17 11.40 -14.86
CA GLU A 409 3.75 11.78 -14.89
C GLU A 409 2.94 10.59 -15.37
N THR A 410 1.82 10.26 -14.69
CA THR A 410 0.79 9.42 -15.29
C THR A 410 -0.10 10.27 -16.21
N LEU A 411 -0.40 9.71 -17.38
CA LEU A 411 -1.27 10.31 -18.39
C LEU A 411 -2.47 9.41 -18.71
N ASP A 412 -2.64 8.33 -17.94
CA ASP A 412 -3.77 7.44 -18.09
C ASP A 412 -5.03 8.09 -17.50
N ALA A 413 -6.10 8.13 -18.29
CA ALA A 413 -7.31 8.84 -17.92
C ALA A 413 -8.06 8.14 -16.77
N ASP A 414 -8.06 6.80 -16.75
CA ASP A 414 -8.72 6.03 -15.71
C ASP A 414 -7.95 6.19 -14.39
N GLU A 415 -6.62 6.14 -14.42
CA GLU A 415 -5.78 6.44 -13.24
C GLU A 415 -5.98 7.87 -12.73
N LEU A 416 -6.07 8.87 -13.60
CA LEU A 416 -6.32 10.26 -13.18
C LEU A 416 -7.72 10.45 -12.55
N ASP A 417 -8.74 9.75 -13.05
CA ASP A 417 -10.07 9.76 -12.44
C ASP A 417 -10.04 9.12 -11.04
N GLU A 418 -9.31 8.01 -10.86
CA GLU A 418 -9.09 7.40 -9.54
C GLU A 418 -8.33 8.34 -8.59
N LEU A 419 -7.28 9.01 -9.07
CA LEU A 419 -6.51 9.98 -8.29
C LEU A 419 -7.34 11.20 -7.89
N SER A 420 -8.29 11.62 -8.72
CA SER A 420 -9.23 12.70 -8.39
C SER A 420 -10.08 12.35 -7.16
N VAL A 421 -10.52 11.09 -7.07
CA VAL A 421 -11.24 10.57 -5.89
C VAL A 421 -10.32 10.54 -4.68
N VAL A 422 -9.09 10.03 -4.80
CA VAL A 422 -8.10 9.96 -3.72
C VAL A 422 -7.71 11.36 -3.22
N ALA A 423 -7.53 12.31 -4.12
CA ALA A 423 -7.11 13.68 -3.81
C ALA A 423 -8.27 14.57 -3.38
N HIS A 424 -9.52 14.10 -3.51
CA HIS A 424 -10.76 14.86 -3.32
C HIS A 424 -10.74 16.19 -4.08
N ARG A 425 -10.35 16.16 -5.37
CA ARG A 425 -10.25 17.34 -6.25
C ARG A 425 -10.38 16.93 -7.72
N ASP A 426 -10.82 17.87 -8.56
CA ASP A 426 -11.01 17.64 -10.01
C ASP A 426 -9.70 17.68 -10.82
N ASP A 427 -8.60 18.15 -10.23
CA ASP A 427 -7.28 18.28 -10.88
C ASP A 427 -6.20 17.68 -9.95
N PRO A 428 -6.03 16.35 -9.94
CA PRO A 428 -5.04 15.67 -9.12
C PRO A 428 -3.63 15.90 -9.66
N ASP A 429 -2.63 15.81 -8.78
CA ASP A 429 -1.22 15.83 -9.20
C ASP A 429 -0.89 14.53 -9.96
N PRO A 430 -0.48 14.61 -11.26
CA PRO A 430 -0.17 13.42 -12.06
C PRO A 430 1.20 12.82 -11.72
N THR A 431 1.96 13.41 -10.78
CA THR A 431 3.31 12.97 -10.46
C THR A 431 3.33 11.54 -9.93
N VAL A 432 4.17 10.70 -10.54
CA VAL A 432 4.51 9.37 -10.04
C VAL A 432 5.97 9.32 -9.59
N VAL A 433 6.23 8.58 -8.52
CA VAL A 433 7.55 8.43 -7.92
C VAL A 433 7.98 6.97 -8.01
N ALA A 434 9.17 6.68 -8.52
CA ALA A 434 9.74 5.33 -8.55
C ALA A 434 11.12 5.31 -7.91
N LEU A 435 11.54 4.14 -7.38
CA LEU A 435 12.91 3.97 -6.88
C LEU A 435 13.86 3.65 -8.02
N THR A 436 15.00 4.34 -8.04
CA THR A 436 16.16 3.93 -8.84
C THR A 436 16.80 2.68 -8.21
N PRO A 437 17.72 1.98 -8.90
CA PRO A 437 18.49 0.92 -8.27
C PRO A 437 19.22 1.38 -6.99
N MET A 438 19.75 2.60 -6.96
CA MET A 438 20.42 3.11 -5.78
C MET A 438 19.44 3.39 -4.62
N GLY A 439 18.29 4.01 -4.93
CA GLY A 439 17.25 4.24 -3.92
C GLY A 439 16.66 2.94 -3.39
N LEU A 440 16.46 1.94 -4.25
CA LEU A 440 15.95 0.64 -3.85
C LEU A 440 16.88 -0.05 -2.84
N TRP A 441 18.18 -0.06 -3.11
CA TRP A 441 19.17 -0.58 -2.16
C TRP A 441 19.17 0.20 -0.84
N ALA A 442 19.13 1.53 -0.91
CA ALA A 442 19.17 2.38 0.28
C ALA A 442 17.94 2.23 1.16
N VAL A 443 16.76 2.14 0.54
CA VAL A 443 15.50 1.88 1.23
C VAL A 443 15.53 0.47 1.82
N HIS A 444 15.99 -0.55 1.09
CA HIS A 444 16.12 -1.91 1.64
C HIS A 444 16.94 -1.93 2.95
N GLU A 445 18.12 -1.31 2.94
CA GLU A 445 18.98 -1.19 4.14
C GLU A 445 18.27 -0.43 5.26
N TYR A 446 17.57 0.66 4.92
CA TYR A 446 16.81 1.44 5.90
C TYR A 446 15.70 0.60 6.57
N LEU A 447 14.93 -0.18 5.81
CA LEU A 447 13.84 -1.00 6.34
C LEU A 447 14.37 -2.11 7.27
N LEU A 448 15.50 -2.74 6.89
CA LEU A 448 16.19 -3.71 7.76
C LEU A 448 16.68 -3.06 9.07
N GLU A 449 17.22 -1.84 9.01
CA GLU A 449 17.65 -1.09 10.19
C GLU A 449 16.48 -0.68 11.10
N GLN A 450 15.29 -0.48 10.55
CA GLN A 450 14.06 -0.27 11.33
C GLN A 450 13.51 -1.57 11.94
N GLY A 451 14.13 -2.72 11.68
CA GLY A 451 13.69 -4.02 12.19
C GLY A 451 12.50 -4.61 11.43
N MET A 452 12.16 -4.07 10.27
CA MET A 452 11.06 -4.60 9.44
C MET A 452 11.48 -5.89 8.75
N HIS A 453 10.51 -6.79 8.57
CA HIS A 453 10.71 -8.02 7.82
C HIS A 453 10.71 -7.73 6.31
N VAL A 454 11.87 -7.87 5.67
CA VAL A 454 12.03 -7.73 4.22
C VAL A 454 12.30 -9.12 3.62
N PRO A 455 11.34 -9.71 2.88
CA PRO A 455 11.51 -11.06 2.35
C PRO A 455 12.67 -11.19 1.38
N ALA A 456 13.33 -12.35 1.39
CA ALA A 456 14.37 -12.67 0.41
C ALA A 456 13.76 -13.11 -0.94
N PRO A 457 14.42 -12.85 -2.08
CA PRO A 457 14.04 -13.44 -3.36
C PRO A 457 13.87 -14.97 -3.28
N GLY A 458 12.73 -15.48 -3.73
CA GLY A 458 12.35 -16.89 -3.68
C GLY A 458 11.71 -17.34 -2.37
N GLU A 459 11.50 -16.46 -1.39
CA GLU A 459 10.88 -16.81 -0.12
C GLU A 459 9.41 -17.25 -0.27
N LEU A 460 8.70 -16.79 -1.30
CA LEU A 460 7.32 -17.20 -1.58
C LEU A 460 7.27 -18.48 -2.43
N ALA A 461 8.40 -19.10 -2.75
CA ALA A 461 8.44 -20.24 -3.66
C ALA A 461 7.63 -21.44 -3.15
N ASP A 462 7.52 -21.64 -1.83
CA ASP A 462 6.76 -22.75 -1.24
C ASP A 462 5.28 -22.42 -1.00
N GLU A 463 4.85 -21.17 -1.21
CA GLU A 463 3.49 -20.70 -0.95
C GLU A 463 2.48 -21.13 -2.04
N ASP A 464 1.18 -20.99 -1.75
CA ASP A 464 0.12 -21.18 -2.75
C ASP A 464 0.16 -20.10 -3.84
N ILE A 465 -0.08 -20.52 -5.08
CA ILE A 465 0.02 -19.63 -6.24
C ILE A 465 -0.95 -18.44 -6.19
N GLU A 466 -2.15 -18.58 -5.63
CA GLU A 466 -3.04 -17.43 -5.52
C GLU A 466 -2.49 -16.42 -4.52
N TYR A 467 -1.90 -16.89 -3.41
CA TYR A 467 -1.22 -16.00 -2.47
C TYR A 467 -0.05 -15.27 -3.13
N VAL A 468 0.80 -15.99 -3.86
CA VAL A 468 1.91 -15.39 -4.62
C VAL A 468 1.40 -14.32 -5.59
N CYS A 469 0.40 -14.64 -6.42
CA CYS A 469 -0.17 -13.68 -7.37
C CYS A 469 -0.81 -12.46 -6.69
N VAL A 470 -1.51 -12.64 -5.56
CA VAL A 470 -2.12 -11.54 -4.80
C VAL A 470 -1.05 -10.63 -4.20
N ARG A 471 0.04 -11.20 -3.67
CA ARG A 471 1.16 -10.44 -3.10
C ARG A 471 1.92 -9.63 -4.15
N LEU A 472 1.98 -10.12 -5.38
CA LEU A 472 2.80 -9.54 -6.45
C LEU A 472 2.01 -8.69 -7.46
N ALA A 473 0.68 -8.64 -7.36
CA ALA A 473 -0.18 -7.97 -8.34
C ALA A 473 0.11 -6.47 -8.54
N GLY A 474 0.54 -5.78 -7.48
CA GLY A 474 0.91 -4.36 -7.49
C GLY A 474 2.42 -4.12 -7.45
N VAL A 475 3.22 -5.17 -7.67
CA VAL A 475 4.68 -5.11 -7.63
C VAL A 475 5.20 -4.98 -9.07
N ARG A 476 6.29 -4.22 -9.25
CA ARG A 476 7.00 -4.07 -10.51
C ARG A 476 7.21 -5.43 -11.20
N ASP A 477 6.88 -5.50 -12.48
CA ASP A 477 6.81 -6.74 -13.27
C ASP A 477 8.08 -7.59 -13.15
N GLU A 478 9.27 -7.01 -13.24
CA GLU A 478 10.51 -7.79 -13.19
C GLU A 478 10.70 -8.52 -11.85
N VAL A 479 10.21 -7.94 -10.75
CA VAL A 479 10.24 -8.54 -9.42
C VAL A 479 9.17 -9.63 -9.31
N ALA A 480 7.96 -9.34 -9.78
CA ALA A 480 6.85 -10.28 -9.75
C ALA A 480 7.13 -11.52 -10.61
N GLU A 481 7.64 -11.33 -11.83
CA GLU A 481 8.04 -12.39 -12.76
C GLU A 481 9.15 -13.26 -12.18
N ALA A 482 10.20 -12.66 -11.60
CA ALA A 482 11.29 -13.39 -10.97
C ALA A 482 10.79 -14.32 -9.84
N GLU A 483 9.83 -13.86 -9.05
CA GLU A 483 9.28 -14.64 -7.93
C GLU A 483 8.37 -15.77 -8.40
N VAL A 484 7.50 -15.54 -9.38
CA VAL A 484 6.66 -16.63 -9.93
C VAL A 484 7.49 -17.67 -10.71
N VAL A 485 8.63 -17.26 -11.29
CA VAL A 485 9.62 -18.18 -11.87
C VAL A 485 10.27 -19.01 -10.77
N ALA A 486 10.65 -18.40 -9.64
CA ALA A 486 11.20 -19.13 -8.49
C ALA A 486 10.20 -20.15 -7.95
N TRP A 487 8.93 -19.76 -7.81
CA TRP A 487 7.81 -20.63 -7.44
C TRP A 487 7.65 -21.83 -8.39
N ALA A 488 7.72 -21.59 -9.70
CA ALA A 488 7.60 -22.66 -10.70
C ALA A 488 8.79 -23.62 -10.67
N ARG A 489 10.00 -23.13 -10.37
CA ARG A 489 11.24 -23.93 -10.29
C ARG A 489 11.37 -24.73 -9.01
N ALA A 490 10.69 -24.34 -7.93
CA ALA A 490 10.66 -25.08 -6.68
C ALA A 490 9.83 -26.38 -6.75
N ARG A 491 9.08 -26.60 -7.84
CA ARG A 491 8.19 -27.74 -8.06
C ARG A 491 8.64 -28.61 -9.23
N GLU A 492 8.20 -29.86 -9.21
CA GLU A 492 8.20 -30.69 -10.42
C GLU A 492 7.29 -30.05 -11.48
N SER A 493 7.73 -30.03 -12.74
CA SER A 493 7.02 -29.29 -13.79
C SER A 493 5.56 -29.75 -13.97
N ALA A 494 5.27 -31.03 -13.75
CA ALA A 494 3.91 -31.56 -13.82
C ALA A 494 3.00 -31.04 -12.70
N ASP A 495 3.55 -30.84 -11.50
CA ASP A 495 2.83 -30.33 -10.34
C ASP A 495 2.54 -28.84 -10.49
N ALA A 496 3.55 -28.05 -10.89
CA ALA A 496 3.38 -26.63 -11.19
C ALA A 496 2.30 -26.40 -12.26
N VAL A 497 2.32 -27.16 -13.35
CA VAL A 497 1.28 -27.06 -14.41
C VAL A 497 -0.11 -27.37 -13.85
N ARG A 498 -0.25 -28.41 -13.01
CA ARG A 498 -1.53 -28.79 -12.42
C ARG A 498 -2.09 -27.71 -11.50
N GLU A 499 -1.25 -27.16 -10.62
CA GLU A 499 -1.62 -26.10 -9.67
C GLU A 499 -2.01 -24.81 -10.42
N LEU A 500 -1.21 -24.39 -11.40
CA LEU A 500 -1.50 -23.20 -12.22
C LEU A 500 -2.78 -23.37 -13.07
N ASP A 501 -3.00 -24.55 -13.66
CA ASP A 501 -4.19 -24.86 -14.46
C ASP A 501 -5.46 -24.88 -13.58
N ARG A 502 -5.38 -25.39 -12.35
CA ARG A 502 -6.44 -25.32 -11.34
C ARG A 502 -6.75 -23.87 -10.95
N PHE A 503 -5.72 -23.08 -10.67
CA PHE A 503 -5.87 -21.67 -10.32
C PHE A 503 -6.52 -20.85 -11.46
N LEU A 504 -6.01 -20.98 -12.68
CA LEU A 504 -6.51 -20.24 -13.85
C LEU A 504 -7.95 -20.58 -14.23
N ARG A 505 -8.47 -21.76 -13.84
CA ARG A 505 -9.89 -22.12 -14.05
C ARG A 505 -10.86 -21.30 -13.21
N ARG A 506 -10.44 -20.76 -12.06
CA ARG A 506 -11.29 -19.97 -11.16
C ARG A 506 -10.92 -18.49 -11.08
N CYS A 507 -9.68 -18.14 -11.41
CA CYS A 507 -9.16 -16.78 -11.30
C CYS A 507 -9.73 -15.85 -12.37
N GLU A 508 -10.29 -14.71 -11.97
CA GLU A 508 -10.79 -13.68 -12.88
C GLU A 508 -9.91 -12.44 -12.93
N VAL A 509 -9.18 -12.14 -11.85
CA VAL A 509 -8.39 -10.92 -11.73
C VAL A 509 -7.32 -10.90 -12.82
N PRO A 510 -7.34 -9.94 -13.76
CA PRO A 510 -6.45 -9.93 -14.92
C PRO A 510 -4.96 -9.98 -14.53
N ALA A 511 -4.55 -9.19 -13.54
CA ALA A 511 -3.17 -9.17 -13.03
C ALA A 511 -2.72 -10.56 -12.52
N HIS A 512 -3.54 -11.21 -11.69
CA HIS A 512 -3.22 -12.54 -11.17
C HIS A 512 -3.16 -13.60 -12.28
N ARG A 513 -4.05 -13.50 -13.28
CA ARG A 513 -4.05 -14.38 -14.45
C ARG A 513 -2.79 -14.18 -15.29
N ALA A 514 -2.34 -12.94 -15.48
CA ALA A 514 -1.13 -12.63 -16.23
C ALA A 514 0.10 -13.28 -15.58
N LEU A 515 0.27 -13.11 -14.26
CA LEU A 515 1.35 -13.74 -13.49
C LEU A 515 1.32 -15.28 -13.58
N ALA A 516 0.15 -15.90 -13.42
CA ALA A 516 0.02 -17.36 -13.55
C ALA A 516 0.28 -17.85 -14.98
N LEU A 517 -0.08 -17.09 -16.01
CA LEU A 517 0.23 -17.42 -17.40
C LEU A 517 1.72 -17.27 -17.70
N HIS A 518 2.39 -16.28 -17.11
CA HIS A 518 3.85 -16.14 -17.16
C HIS A 518 4.52 -17.38 -16.54
N ALA A 519 4.14 -17.74 -15.31
CA ALA A 519 4.67 -18.92 -14.62
C ALA A 519 4.47 -20.22 -15.42
N LEU A 520 3.30 -20.41 -16.06
CA LEU A 520 3.06 -21.58 -16.93
C LEU A 520 4.03 -21.65 -18.10
N GLY A 521 4.43 -20.51 -18.68
CA GLY A 521 5.39 -20.45 -19.78
C GLY A 521 6.75 -21.06 -19.44
N GLU A 522 7.14 -20.93 -18.17
CA GLU A 522 8.43 -21.35 -17.61
C GLU A 522 8.48 -22.84 -17.25
N THR A 523 7.34 -23.52 -17.16
CA THR A 523 7.24 -24.96 -16.83
C THR A 523 7.48 -25.90 -18.04
N GLY A 524 7.95 -25.37 -19.17
CA GLY A 524 8.31 -26.14 -20.36
C GLY A 524 7.15 -26.36 -21.35
N PRO A 525 7.27 -27.34 -22.28
CA PRO A 525 6.32 -27.52 -23.39
C PRO A 525 4.87 -27.78 -22.95
N ALA A 526 4.67 -28.56 -21.88
CA ALA A 526 3.35 -28.88 -21.35
C ALA A 526 2.65 -27.63 -20.78
N GLY A 527 3.38 -26.80 -20.05
CA GLY A 527 2.86 -25.54 -19.52
C GLY A 527 2.51 -24.53 -20.61
N ARG A 528 3.35 -24.39 -21.65
CA ARG A 528 3.04 -23.53 -22.80
C ARG A 528 1.77 -23.96 -23.52
N ALA A 529 1.53 -25.26 -23.65
CA ALA A 529 0.27 -25.77 -24.21
C ALA A 529 -0.93 -25.45 -23.31
N ALA A 530 -0.78 -25.59 -21.98
CA ALA A 530 -1.83 -25.21 -21.02
C ALA A 530 -2.14 -23.71 -21.07
N ALA A 531 -1.10 -22.85 -21.09
CA ALA A 531 -1.24 -21.39 -21.21
C ALA A 531 -1.98 -20.99 -22.49
N ALA A 532 -1.67 -21.64 -23.62
CA ALA A 532 -2.37 -21.39 -24.88
C ALA A 532 -3.88 -21.69 -24.79
N ARG A 533 -4.27 -22.79 -24.13
CA ARG A 533 -5.71 -23.11 -23.89
C ARG A 533 -6.42 -22.02 -23.09
N HIS A 534 -5.79 -21.52 -22.03
CA HIS A 534 -6.36 -20.47 -21.19
C HIS A 534 -6.48 -19.12 -21.92
N ARG A 535 -5.51 -18.77 -22.78
CA ARG A 535 -5.58 -17.56 -23.61
C ARG A 535 -6.71 -17.62 -24.64
N LEU A 536 -6.94 -18.78 -25.24
CA LEU A 536 -8.04 -18.99 -26.19
C LEU A 536 -9.42 -18.91 -25.51
N HIS A 537 -9.53 -19.39 -24.27
CA HIS A 537 -10.80 -19.35 -23.54
C HIS A 537 -11.21 -17.94 -23.09
N VAL A 538 -10.26 -17.00 -22.97
CA VAL A 538 -10.55 -15.56 -22.74
C VAL A 538 -10.98 -14.87 -24.04
N ALA A 539 -10.55 -15.39 -25.19
CA ALA A 539 -10.85 -14.82 -26.50
C ALA A 539 -12.21 -15.25 -27.09
N GLU A 540 -12.89 -16.24 -26.50
CA GLU A 540 -14.29 -16.51 -26.83
C GLU A 540 -15.18 -15.43 -26.21
N PRO A 541 -15.87 -14.59 -27.01
CA PRO A 541 -16.84 -13.68 -26.45
C PRO A 541 -17.94 -14.53 -25.81
N VAL A 542 -18.41 -14.10 -24.62
CA VAL A 542 -19.71 -14.53 -24.10
C VAL A 542 -20.71 -14.31 -25.23
N ALA A 543 -21.17 -15.39 -25.85
CA ALA A 543 -22.16 -15.32 -26.91
C ALA A 543 -23.34 -14.52 -26.38
N ALA A 544 -23.58 -13.36 -26.99
CA ALA A 544 -24.72 -12.53 -26.70
C ALA A 544 -25.97 -13.42 -26.72
N VAL A 545 -26.68 -13.46 -25.60
CA VAL A 545 -28.03 -14.03 -25.53
C VAL A 545 -28.83 -13.40 -26.67
N PRO A 546 -29.39 -14.18 -27.60
CA PRO A 546 -30.20 -13.60 -28.67
C PRO A 546 -31.48 -13.07 -28.02
N GLY A 547 -31.54 -11.75 -27.83
CA GLY A 547 -32.77 -11.06 -27.52
C GLY A 547 -33.80 -11.29 -28.64
N PRO A 548 -35.10 -11.33 -28.33
CA PRO A 548 -36.12 -11.58 -29.33
C PRO A 548 -36.18 -10.39 -30.31
N GLY A 549 -35.95 -10.63 -31.60
CA GLY A 549 -36.11 -9.62 -32.65
C GLY A 549 -37.59 -9.33 -32.97
N PRO A 550 -37.87 -8.66 -34.09
CA PRO A 550 -37.34 -7.37 -34.55
C PRO A 550 -38.47 -6.32 -34.60
N GLY A 551 -38.20 -5.07 -34.23
CA GLY A 551 -39.25 -4.04 -34.23
C GLY A 551 -38.73 -2.61 -34.25
N TRP A 552 -38.84 -2.01 -35.43
CA TRP A 552 -38.95 -0.58 -35.70
C TRP A 552 -37.66 0.25 -35.92
N SER A 553 -37.43 0.59 -37.18
CA SER A 553 -36.49 1.60 -37.67
C SER A 553 -37.11 3.00 -37.55
N GLY A 554 -36.52 3.88 -36.74
CA GLY A 554 -36.78 5.32 -36.75
C GLY A 554 -36.05 6.03 -37.91
N PRO A 555 -36.48 7.23 -38.32
CA PRO A 555 -36.00 7.86 -39.55
C PRO A 555 -34.61 8.48 -39.41
N ALA A 556 -33.83 8.38 -40.48
CA ALA A 556 -32.48 8.92 -40.60
C ALA A 556 -32.44 10.46 -40.44
N PRO A 557 -31.38 11.02 -39.82
CA PRO A 557 -31.19 12.46 -39.78
C PRO A 557 -30.77 13.01 -41.16
N ALA A 558 -31.29 14.19 -41.47
CA ALA A 558 -31.16 14.91 -42.75
C ALA A 558 -29.71 15.34 -43.07
N PRO A 559 -29.38 15.56 -44.37
CA PRO A 559 -28.02 15.87 -44.82
C PRO A 559 -27.54 17.26 -44.37
N ARG A 560 -26.25 17.35 -44.02
CA ARG A 560 -25.57 18.57 -43.56
C ARG A 560 -25.48 19.62 -44.68
N ASP A 561 -25.78 20.87 -44.30
CA ASP A 561 -25.70 22.09 -45.12
C ASP A 561 -24.24 22.40 -45.53
N PRO A 562 -23.94 22.59 -46.83
CA PRO A 562 -22.58 22.82 -47.34
C PRO A 562 -22.06 24.26 -47.15
N THR A 563 -22.71 25.10 -46.33
CA THR A 563 -22.32 26.52 -46.18
C THR A 563 -21.73 26.92 -44.81
N ALA A 564 -21.36 25.97 -43.96
CA ALA A 564 -20.67 26.28 -42.70
C ALA A 564 -19.16 26.60 -42.90
N PRO A 565 -18.62 27.66 -42.28
CA PRO A 565 -17.20 28.01 -42.39
C PRO A 565 -16.31 26.98 -41.67
N PRO A 566 -15.07 26.72 -42.15
CA PRO A 566 -14.22 25.68 -41.62
C PRO A 566 -13.76 25.96 -40.18
N ALA A 567 -13.85 24.93 -39.33
CA ALA A 567 -13.27 24.93 -38.00
C ALA A 567 -11.75 25.12 -38.06
N ARG A 568 -11.21 25.90 -37.13
CA ARG A 568 -9.77 26.19 -37.00
C ARG A 568 -8.99 24.88 -36.76
N PRO A 569 -7.79 24.73 -37.34
CA PRO A 569 -6.96 23.55 -37.09
C PRO A 569 -6.45 23.51 -35.65
N THR A 570 -6.49 22.31 -35.07
CA THR A 570 -5.84 21.93 -33.82
C THR A 570 -4.32 22.12 -33.92
N PRO A 571 -3.64 22.68 -32.91
CA PRO A 571 -2.19 22.80 -32.94
C PRO A 571 -1.54 21.43 -32.67
N THR A 572 -0.59 21.08 -33.53
CA THR A 572 0.38 19.99 -33.37
C THR A 572 1.27 20.21 -32.14
N PRO A 573 1.74 19.13 -31.47
CA PRO A 573 2.53 19.24 -30.25
C PRO A 573 3.94 19.76 -30.54
N HIS A 574 4.35 20.83 -29.87
CA HIS A 574 5.74 21.30 -29.80
C HIS A 574 6.46 20.70 -28.58
N PRO A 575 7.78 20.46 -28.65
CA PRO A 575 8.56 19.93 -27.53
C PRO A 575 8.59 20.92 -26.35
N ARG A 576 8.34 20.41 -25.14
CA ARG A 576 8.33 21.18 -23.88
C ARG A 576 9.72 21.77 -23.60
N ASN A 577 9.79 23.11 -23.50
CA ASN A 577 10.84 23.86 -22.80
C ASN A 577 10.39 24.06 -21.34
N PRO A 578 11.29 24.09 -20.35
CA PRO A 578 10.94 24.12 -18.93
C PRO A 578 10.31 25.48 -18.55
N VAL A 579 9.09 25.46 -18.03
CA VAL A 579 8.37 26.65 -17.57
C VAL A 579 8.87 27.01 -16.18
N ARG A 580 9.63 28.12 -16.12
CA ARG A 580 9.96 28.84 -14.89
C ARG A 580 8.91 29.93 -14.62
N GLN A 581 8.39 29.93 -13.39
CA GLN A 581 7.91 31.05 -12.57
C GLN A 581 7.21 32.25 -13.26
N ASN A 582 5.93 32.44 -12.94
CA ASN A 582 5.30 33.77 -12.91
C ASN A 582 4.82 34.05 -11.48
N LEU A 583 5.61 34.81 -10.72
CA LEU A 583 5.16 35.56 -9.55
C LEU A 583 5.42 37.04 -9.88
N GLU A 584 4.37 37.76 -10.30
CA GLU A 584 4.41 39.22 -10.27
C GLU A 584 4.08 39.69 -8.83
N PRO A 585 4.79 40.70 -8.31
CA PRO A 585 4.45 41.31 -7.03
C PRO A 585 3.35 42.36 -7.23
N ALA A 586 2.20 42.19 -6.58
CA ALA A 586 1.24 43.27 -6.37
C ALA A 586 1.78 44.20 -5.27
N GLY A 587 1.73 45.52 -5.53
CA GLY A 587 2.13 46.57 -4.59
C GLY A 587 1.14 46.83 -3.47
#